data_AF-A0A7U9N9W7-F1
#
_entry.id   AF-A0A7U9N9W7-F1
#
_cell.length_a   1.000
_cell.length_b   1.000
_cell.length_c   1.000
_cell.angle_alpha   90.00
_cell.angle_beta   90.00
_cell.angle_gamma   90.00
#
_symmetry.space_group_name_H-M   'P 1'
#
loop_
_entity.id
_entity.type
_entity.pdbx_description
1 polymer ?
#
loop_
_entity_poly.entity_id
_entity_poly.type
_entity_poly.pdbx_seq_one_letter_code
_entity_poly.pdbx_strand_id
1 'polypeptide(L)' 'MCDVKKNEKIYEDIKMLQPEDTLQLVLEAETEEQRTFYEMVGDFLLQKNNVRL' A
#
# COMPACT_ATOMS: atom_id res chain seq x y z
N MET A 1 -15.96 13.03 -13.01
CA MET A 1 -15.43 13.86 -11.90
C MET A 1 -14.87 12.91 -10.86
N CYS A 2 -13.63 13.09 -10.42
CA CYS A 2 -13.01 12.17 -9.45
C CYS A 2 -13.65 12.37 -8.06
N ASP A 3 -14.00 11.28 -7.38
CA ASP A 3 -14.45 11.33 -5.98
C ASP A 3 -13.21 11.37 -5.08
N VAL A 4 -12.76 12.59 -4.79
CA VAL A 4 -11.55 12.83 -3.99
C VAL A 4 -11.67 12.21 -2.59
N LYS A 5 -12.85 12.28 -1.97
CA LYS A 5 -13.07 11.75 -0.61
C LYS A 5 -12.95 10.23 -0.56
N LYS A 6 -13.45 9.54 -1.59
CA LYS A 6 -13.28 8.09 -1.71
C LYS A 6 -11.81 7.71 -1.81
N ASN A 7 -11.03 8.42 -2.62
CA ASN A 7 -9.60 8.16 -2.79
C ASN A 7 -8.78 8.52 -1.53
N GLU A 8 -9.14 9.59 -0.83
CA GLU A 8 -8.53 9.97 0.45
C GLU A 8 -8.72 8.88 1.52
N LYS A 9 -9.92 8.27 1.56
CA LYS A 9 -10.18 7.15 2.46
C LYS A 9 -9.31 5.93 2.13
N ILE A 10 -9.22 5.56 0.85
CA ILE A 10 -8.35 4.46 0.39
C ILE A 10 -6.89 4.72 0.76
N TYR A 11 -6.43 5.96 0.61
CA TYR A 11 -5.08 6.35 1.00
C TYR A 11 -4.83 6.20 2.51
N GLU A 12 -5.75 6.65 3.37
CA GLU A 12 -5.60 6.49 4.82
C GLU A 12 -5.66 5.01 5.23
N ASP A 13 -6.50 4.19 4.60
CA ASP A 13 -6.55 2.75 4.84
C ASP A 13 -5.21 2.08 4.47
N ILE A 14 -4.62 2.41 3.31
CA ILE A 14 -3.32 1.89 2.88
C ILE A 14 -2.19 2.35 3.81
N LYS A 15 -2.21 3.60 4.25
CA LYS A 15 -1.18 4.20 5.12
C LYS A 15 -1.11 3.56 6.50
N MET A 16 -2.18 2.90 6.95
CA MET A 16 -2.25 2.18 8.22
C MET A 16 -1.78 0.72 8.15
N LEU A 17 -1.59 0.18 6.94
CA LEU A 17 -1.09 -1.18 6.76
C LEU A 17 0.30 -1.32 7.39
N GLN A 18 0.56 -2.47 8.01
CA GLN A 18 1.91 -2.85 8.38
C GLN A 18 2.65 -3.42 7.16
N PRO A 19 3.99 -3.37 7.13
CA PRO A 19 4.76 -4.00 6.06
C PRO A 19 4.38 -5.47 5.85
N GLU A 20 4.10 -6.22 6.92
CA GLU A 20 3.68 -7.61 6.86
C GLU A 20 2.34 -7.80 6.14
N ASP A 21 1.40 -6.86 6.32
CA ASP A 21 0.10 -6.89 5.63
C ASP A 21 0.29 -6.71 4.12
N THR A 22 1.24 -5.87 3.70
CA THR A 22 1.55 -5.68 2.28
C THR A 22 2.18 -6.91 1.63
N LEU A 23 2.95 -7.70 2.39
CA LEU A 23 3.47 -8.98 1.90
C LEU A 23 2.34 -9.98 1.62
N GLN A 24 1.29 -10.00 2.45
CA GLN A 24 0.12 -10.85 2.18
C GLN A 24 -0.60 -10.43 0.90
N LEU A 25 -0.77 -9.11 0.66
CA LEU A 25 -1.37 -8.61 -0.58
C LEU A 25 -0.58 -9.02 -1.83
N VAL A 26 0.76 -8.98 -1.77
CA VAL A 26 1.64 -9.45 -2.85
C VAL A 26 1.46 -10.95 -3.14
N LEU A 27 1.33 -11.76 -2.10
CA LEU A 27 1.14 -13.21 -2.21
C LEU A 27 -0.24 -13.57 -2.77
N GLU A 28 -1.27 -12.83 -2.38
CA GLU A 28 -2.66 -13.05 -2.82
C GLU A 28 -3.01 -12.33 -4.14
N ALA A 29 -2.09 -11.53 -4.70
CA ALA A 29 -2.32 -10.82 -5.96
C ALA A 29 -2.64 -11.80 -7.10
N GLU A 30 -3.75 -11.54 -7.80
CA GLU A 30 -4.21 -12.36 -8.92
C GLU A 30 -3.47 -12.02 -10.22
N THR A 31 -2.96 -10.79 -10.33
CA THR A 31 -2.25 -10.30 -11.52
C THR A 31 -0.87 -9.73 -11.18
N GLU A 32 0.00 -9.71 -12.18
CA GLU A 32 1.32 -9.08 -12.06
C GLU A 32 1.22 -7.57 -11.79
N GLU A 33 0.21 -6.90 -12.35
CA GLU A 33 -0.05 -5.48 -12.08
C GLU A 33 -0.43 -5.25 -10.62
N GLN A 34 -1.34 -6.06 -10.06
CA GLN A 34 -1.70 -6.00 -8.64
C GLN A 34 -0.50 -6.25 -7.75
N ARG A 35 0.30 -7.28 -8.08
CA ARG A 35 1.52 -7.61 -7.34
C ARG A 35 2.49 -6.42 -7.31
N THR A 36 2.79 -5.86 -8.47
CA THR A 36 3.69 -4.71 -8.62
C THR A 36 3.18 -3.50 -7.83
N PHE A 37 1.86 -3.27 -7.86
CA PHE A 37 1.25 -2.20 -7.07
C PHE A 37 1.44 -2.42 -5.56
N TYR A 38 1.18 -3.63 -5.06
CA TYR A 38 1.35 -3.94 -3.63
C TYR A 38 2.81 -3.90 -3.18
N GLU A 39 3.76 -4.32 -4.02
CA GLU A 39 5.20 -4.16 -3.77
C GLU A 39 5.59 -2.69 -3.61
N MET A 40 5.15 -1.82 -4.53
CA MET A 40 5.40 -0.37 -4.43
C MET A 40 4.80 0.25 -3.16
N VAL A 41 3.61 -0.20 -2.76
CA VAL A 41 2.97 0.25 -1.51
C VAL A 41 3.77 -0.21 -0.29
N GLY A 42 4.23 -1.46 -0.28
CA GLY A 42 5.07 -2.00 0.79
C GLY A 42 6.37 -1.22 0.96
N ASP A 43 7.07 -0.94 -0.15
CA ASP A 43 8.28 -0.14 -0.17
C ASP A 43 8.05 1.28 0.37
N PHE A 44 6.95 1.92 -0.03
CA PHE A 44 6.57 3.24 0.47
C PHE A 44 6.36 3.25 1.99
N LEU A 45 5.67 2.24 2.54
CA LEU A 45 5.43 2.12 3.99
C LEU A 45 6.71 1.81 4.76
N LEU A 46 7.58 0.95 4.21
CA LEU A 46 8.90 0.66 4.79
C LEU A 46 9.77 1.91 4.84
N GLN A 47 9.83 2.69 3.76
CA GLN A 47 10.56 3.96 3.73
C GLN A 47 10.02 4.92 4.79
N LYS A 48 8.70 5.09 4.84
CA LYS A 48 8.03 5.97 5.82
C LYS A 48 8.36 5.58 7.28
N ASN A 49 8.36 4.29 7.59
CA ASN A 49 8.63 3.79 8.94
C ASN A 49 10.13 3.81 9.30
N ASN A 50 11.01 3.70 8.30
CA ASN A 50 12.46 3.76 8.47
C ASN A 50 13.02 5.20 8.52
N VAL A 51 12.25 6.25 8.18
CA VAL A 51 12.63 7.66 8.46
C VAL A 51 12.40 8.01 9.95
N ARG A 52 12.90 7.14 10.84
CA ARG A 52 13.02 7.39 12.27
C ARG A 52 14.51 7.49 12.59
N LEU A 53 15.14 8.58 12.14
CA LEU A 53 16.41 9.09 12.66
C LEU A 53 16.12 10.21 13.66
#